data_AF-A0A7X9ZC12-F1
#
_entry.id   AF-A0A7X9ZC12-F1
#
_cell.length_a   1.000
_cell.length_b   1.000
_cell.length_c   1.000
_cell.angle_alpha   90.00
_cell.angle_beta   90.00
_cell.angle_gamma   90.00
#
_symmetry.space_group_name_H-M   'P 1'
#
loop_
_entity.id
_entity.type
_entity.pdbx_description
1 polymer ?
#
loop_
_entity_poly.entity_id
_entity_poly.type
_entity_poly.pdbx_seq_one_letter_code
_entity_poly.pdbx_strand_id
1 'polypeptide(L)'
;MTTPLGGRHPDPAFATTLAHGLSLLQTFRHGEPALSNRELSDRTGLSKATISRLTSTLVQRGLLRYDSSLRRYRLGTALLSLSYPLLASIKLRQLARPLMTRLANTAGGSASLGMHHGMHMVYLETCRGHDAVAFRPDIGAMLPMLQSAMGRAWLAQAEAAEADALLDALRAQDPAAWQRNAAGWEQARQDYAQHGYCLAEGDWHTDVHAVAVPMRRRVDGQVFVFNCGVPLRRLRGRDLRQRIAPRLLSLVARVEKLLERQDGA
;
A
#
# COMPACT_ATOMS: atom_id res chain seq x y z
N MET A 1 3.45 16.47 -4.89
CA MET A 1 3.26 17.13 -6.21
C MET A 1 3.32 16.06 -7.30
N THR A 2 2.20 15.71 -7.92
CA THR A 2 2.24 15.16 -9.28
C THR A 2 2.25 16.35 -10.22
N THR A 3 3.46 16.88 -10.47
CA THR A 3 3.68 17.91 -11.48
C THR A 3 3.07 17.40 -12.79
N PRO A 4 2.25 18.20 -13.51
CA PRO A 4 1.79 17.80 -14.83
C PRO A 4 3.03 17.44 -15.67
N LEU A 5 3.07 16.20 -16.16
CA LEU A 5 4.28 15.60 -16.74
C LEU A 5 4.82 16.39 -17.95
N GLY A 6 4.03 17.30 -18.52
CA GLY A 6 4.45 18.19 -19.62
C GLY A 6 5.32 19.39 -19.22
N GLY A 7 5.49 19.69 -17.92
CA GLY A 7 6.30 20.82 -17.44
C GLY A 7 7.79 20.49 -17.30
N ARG A 8 8.68 21.46 -17.53
CA ARG A 8 10.11 21.33 -17.25
C ARG A 8 10.31 21.30 -15.73
N HIS A 9 10.93 20.24 -15.21
CA HIS A 9 11.27 20.15 -13.79
C HIS A 9 12.32 21.23 -13.44
N PRO A 10 12.21 21.91 -12.29
CA PRO A 10 13.11 23.01 -11.94
C PRO A 10 14.56 22.56 -11.71
N ASP A 11 14.75 21.31 -11.30
CA ASP A 11 16.08 20.71 -11.13
C ASP A 11 16.65 20.23 -12.48
N PRO A 12 17.79 20.78 -12.96
CA PRO A 12 18.42 20.37 -14.21
C PRO A 12 18.99 18.95 -14.19
N ALA A 13 19.23 18.35 -13.01
CA ALA A 13 19.67 16.95 -12.89
C ALA A 13 18.51 15.95 -13.07
N PHE A 14 17.27 16.43 -13.09
CA PHE A 14 16.09 15.57 -13.20
C PHE A 14 15.96 14.97 -14.59
N ALA A 15 16.06 13.64 -14.69
CA ALA A 15 15.90 12.90 -15.94
C ALA A 15 14.42 12.77 -16.33
N THR A 16 13.85 13.82 -16.93
CA THR A 16 12.42 13.89 -17.33
C THR A 16 11.95 12.68 -18.15
N THR A 17 12.76 12.21 -19.10
CA THR A 17 12.41 11.03 -19.92
C THR A 17 12.25 9.76 -19.09
N LEU A 18 13.11 9.56 -18.09
CA LEU A 18 13.01 8.42 -17.17
C LEU A 18 11.73 8.54 -16.32
N ALA A 19 11.47 9.72 -15.76
CA ALA A 19 10.27 9.97 -14.98
C ALA A 19 8.98 9.72 -15.76
N HIS A 20 8.94 10.10 -17.05
CA HIS A 20 7.82 9.79 -17.95
C HIS A 20 7.66 8.28 -18.18
N GLY A 21 8.76 7.57 -18.39
CA GLY A 21 8.75 6.12 -18.53
C GLY A 21 8.20 5.40 -17.29
N LEU A 22 8.61 5.83 -16.09
CA LEU A 22 8.10 5.30 -14.82
C LEU A 22 6.62 5.64 -14.62
N SER A 23 6.22 6.87 -14.95
CA SER A 23 4.82 7.31 -14.86
C SER A 23 3.90 6.49 -15.75
N LEU A 24 4.36 6.06 -16.92
CA LEU A 24 3.59 5.16 -17.80
C LEU A 24 3.29 3.82 -17.13
N LEU A 25 4.28 3.22 -16.47
CA LEU A 25 4.10 1.96 -15.74
C LEU A 25 3.09 2.11 -14.58
N GLN A 26 3.04 3.28 -13.96
CA GLN A 26 2.12 3.59 -12.86
C GLN A 26 0.67 3.85 -13.32
N THR A 27 0.39 3.95 -14.62
CA THR A 27 -0.99 4.15 -15.13
C THR A 27 -1.86 2.88 -15.12
N PHE A 28 -1.22 1.71 -15.03
CA PHE A 28 -1.90 0.41 -15.01
C PHE A 28 -2.56 0.18 -13.65
N ARG A 29 -3.80 -0.33 -13.66
CA ARG A 29 -4.61 -0.52 -12.46
C ARG A 29 -5.16 -1.94 -12.41
N HIS A 30 -5.45 -2.42 -11.20
CA HIS A 30 -6.19 -3.68 -11.04
C HIS A 30 -7.54 -3.59 -11.75
N GLY A 31 -7.95 -4.65 -12.44
CA GLY A 31 -9.16 -4.67 -13.28
C GLY A 31 -9.00 -4.08 -14.68
N GLU A 32 -7.91 -3.35 -14.96
CA GLU A 32 -7.62 -2.74 -16.26
C GLU A 32 -6.24 -3.21 -16.79
N PRO A 33 -6.08 -4.50 -17.12
CA PRO A 33 -4.77 -5.09 -17.34
C PRO A 33 -4.12 -4.68 -18.66
N ALA A 34 -4.83 -3.97 -19.55
CA ALA A 34 -4.34 -3.60 -20.87
C ALA A 34 -4.77 -2.19 -21.30
N LEU A 35 -3.79 -1.36 -21.72
CA LEU A 35 -4.00 0.03 -22.11
C LEU A 35 -3.48 0.30 -23.54
N SER A 36 -4.25 1.03 -24.33
CA SER A 36 -3.89 1.53 -25.65
C SER A 36 -3.00 2.78 -25.55
N ASN A 37 -2.35 3.16 -26.65
CA ASN A 37 -1.59 4.42 -26.74
C ASN A 37 -2.45 5.65 -26.38
N ARG A 38 -3.74 5.64 -26.75
CA ARG A 38 -4.66 6.73 -26.44
C ARG A 38 -4.94 6.81 -24.95
N GLU A 39 -5.29 5.69 -24.31
CA GLU A 39 -5.53 5.66 -22.86
C GLU A 39 -4.28 6.06 -22.07
N LEU A 40 -3.08 5.64 -22.52
CA LEU A 40 -1.82 6.07 -21.91
C LEU A 40 -1.56 7.58 -22.07
N SER A 41 -1.83 8.12 -23.26
CA SER A 41 -1.75 9.56 -23.55
C SER A 41 -2.70 10.35 -22.66
N ASP A 42 -3.97 9.92 -22.58
CA ASP A 42 -5.02 10.60 -21.82
C ASP A 42 -4.71 10.60 -20.30
N ARG A 43 -4.16 9.50 -19.78
CA ARG A 43 -3.80 9.37 -18.35
C ARG A 43 -2.56 10.14 -17.94
N THR A 44 -1.61 10.31 -18.85
CA THR A 44 -0.32 10.95 -18.54
C THR A 44 -0.20 12.38 -19.05
N GLY A 45 -1.05 12.78 -19.99
CA GLY A 45 -0.94 14.05 -20.72
C GLY A 45 0.25 14.11 -21.69
N LEU A 46 0.95 13.00 -21.93
CA LEU A 46 2.11 12.95 -22.83
C LEU A 46 1.67 12.82 -24.30
N SER A 47 2.44 13.44 -25.21
CA SER A 47 2.14 13.35 -26.64
C SER A 47 2.20 11.90 -27.16
N LYS A 48 1.40 11.58 -28.19
CA LYS A 48 1.40 10.26 -28.85
C LYS A 48 2.80 9.83 -29.30
N ALA A 49 3.63 10.75 -29.78
CA ALA A 49 5.00 10.46 -30.19
C ALA A 49 5.87 10.06 -28.98
N THR A 50 5.74 10.77 -27.86
CA THR A 50 6.42 10.44 -26.59
C THR A 50 5.99 9.07 -26.08
N ILE A 51 4.68 8.79 -26.04
CA ILE A 51 4.13 7.49 -25.63
C ILE A 51 4.70 6.36 -26.48
N SER A 52 4.68 6.50 -27.81
CA SER A 52 5.18 5.47 -28.73
C SER A 52 6.66 5.14 -28.49
N ARG A 53 7.48 6.17 -28.32
CA ARG A 53 8.91 6.00 -28.04
C ARG A 53 9.15 5.30 -26.69
N LEU A 54 8.48 5.75 -25.63
CA LEU A 54 8.65 5.18 -24.29
C LEU A 54 8.15 3.74 -24.22
N THR A 55 6.97 3.46 -24.79
CA THR A 55 6.41 2.10 -24.81
C THR A 55 7.26 1.14 -25.63
N SER A 56 7.84 1.57 -26.75
CA SER A 56 8.81 0.78 -27.51
C SER A 56 10.02 0.38 -26.66
N THR A 57 10.63 1.34 -25.95
CA THR A 57 11.74 1.05 -25.03
C THR A 57 11.31 0.10 -23.90
N LEU A 58 10.18 0.36 -23.24
CA LEU A 58 9.70 -0.49 -22.14
C LEU A 58 9.38 -1.92 -22.60
N VAL A 59 8.90 -2.11 -23.84
CA VAL A 59 8.70 -3.43 -24.45
C VAL A 59 10.04 -4.13 -24.68
N GLN A 60 11.04 -3.44 -25.25
CA GLN A 60 12.38 -4.01 -25.45
C GLN A 60 13.06 -4.40 -24.13
N ARG A 61 12.76 -3.70 -23.03
CA ARG A 61 13.26 -4.03 -21.68
C ARG A 61 12.40 -5.05 -20.93
N GLY A 62 11.32 -5.55 -21.54
CA GLY A 62 10.42 -6.54 -20.94
C GLY A 62 9.53 -6.00 -19.81
N LEU A 63 9.49 -4.68 -19.62
CA LEU A 63 8.66 -4.00 -18.61
C LEU A 63 7.22 -3.78 -19.09
N LEU A 64 7.02 -3.74 -20.42
CA LEU A 64 5.72 -3.85 -21.07
C LEU A 64 5.73 -5.02 -22.05
N ARG A 65 4.54 -5.51 -22.38
CA ARG A 65 4.29 -6.42 -23.50
C ARG A 65 3.21 -5.81 -24.38
N TYR A 66 3.43 -5.80 -25.69
CA TYR A 66 2.39 -5.42 -26.65
C TYR A 66 1.57 -6.63 -27.05
N ASP A 67 0.25 -6.51 -26.92
CA ASP A 67 -0.75 -7.48 -27.36
C ASP A 67 -1.25 -7.04 -28.74
N SER A 68 -0.79 -7.71 -29.79
CA SER A 68 -1.11 -7.36 -31.18
C SER A 68 -2.59 -7.56 -31.50
N SER A 69 -3.25 -8.53 -30.87
CA SER A 69 -4.67 -8.82 -31.06
C SER A 69 -5.56 -7.70 -30.51
N LEU A 70 -5.22 -7.19 -29.33
CA LEU A 70 -5.96 -6.13 -28.66
C LEU A 70 -5.49 -4.72 -29.05
N ARG A 71 -4.33 -4.62 -29.71
CA ARG A 71 -3.60 -3.36 -29.96
C ARG A 71 -3.39 -2.55 -28.68
N ARG A 72 -3.04 -3.24 -27.59
CA ARG A 72 -2.88 -2.69 -26.24
C ARG A 72 -1.59 -3.19 -25.60
N TYR A 73 -1.07 -2.44 -24.64
CA TYR A 73 0.06 -2.83 -23.81
C TYR A 73 -0.42 -3.46 -22.51
N ARG A 74 0.36 -4.38 -21.98
CA ARG A 74 0.21 -4.98 -20.65
C ARG A 74 1.53 -4.82 -19.89
N LEU A 75 1.48 -4.85 -18.56
CA LEU A 75 2.70 -4.94 -17.76
C LEU A 75 3.47 -6.23 -18.10
N GLY A 76 4.78 -6.12 -18.22
CA GLY A 76 5.69 -7.22 -18.51
C GLY A 76 6.24 -7.88 -17.25
N THR A 77 6.71 -9.12 -17.36
CA THR A 77 7.17 -9.92 -16.22
C THR A 77 8.47 -9.42 -15.61
N ALA A 78 9.27 -8.61 -16.33
CA ALA A 78 10.52 -8.06 -15.80
C ALA A 78 10.30 -7.20 -14.54
N LEU A 79 9.09 -6.63 -14.37
CA LEU A 79 8.71 -5.91 -13.15
C LEU A 79 8.77 -6.79 -11.90
N LEU A 80 8.40 -8.07 -12.01
CA LEU A 80 8.49 -9.02 -10.90
C LEU A 80 9.95 -9.25 -10.52
N SER A 81 10.82 -9.46 -11.51
CA SER A 81 12.26 -9.63 -11.30
C SER A 81 12.90 -8.40 -10.65
N LEU A 82 12.46 -7.19 -11.01
CA LEU A 82 12.93 -5.96 -10.36
C LEU A 82 12.50 -5.84 -8.90
N SER A 83 11.30 -6.33 -8.55
CA SER A 83 10.79 -6.27 -7.18
C SER A 83 11.37 -7.37 -6.26
N TYR A 84 11.87 -8.46 -6.84
CA TYR A 84 12.29 -9.64 -6.06
C TYR A 84 13.40 -9.33 -5.03
N PRO A 85 14.49 -8.60 -5.36
CA PRO A 85 15.53 -8.30 -4.38
C PRO A 85 15.01 -7.57 -3.14
N LEU A 86 14.07 -6.63 -3.32
CA LEU A 86 13.39 -5.93 -2.22
C LEU A 86 12.57 -6.92 -1.38
N LEU A 87 11.75 -7.75 -2.01
CA LEU A 87 10.92 -8.71 -1.27
C LEU A 87 11.76 -9.78 -0.56
N ALA A 88 12.90 -10.16 -1.13
CA ALA A 88 13.81 -11.15 -0.59
C ALA A 88 14.65 -10.60 0.58
N SER A 89 14.99 -9.31 0.60
CA SER A 89 15.76 -8.71 1.69
C SER A 89 14.94 -8.51 2.97
N ILE A 90 13.62 -8.36 2.87
CA ILE A 90 12.74 -8.14 4.02
C ILE A 90 12.47 -9.47 4.74
N LYS A 91 13.43 -9.90 5.58
CA LYS A 91 13.35 -11.13 6.41
C LYS A 91 12.09 -11.15 7.29
N LEU A 92 11.62 -9.98 7.71
CA LEU A 92 10.40 -9.78 8.50
C LEU A 92 9.19 -10.50 7.89
N ARG A 93 9.08 -10.55 6.55
CA ARG A 93 7.97 -11.24 5.86
C ARG A 93 7.92 -12.72 6.23
N GLN A 94 9.06 -13.40 6.20
CA GLN A 94 9.16 -14.83 6.49
C GLN A 94 8.86 -15.13 7.96
N LEU A 95 9.36 -14.29 8.87
CA LEU A 95 9.10 -14.41 10.31
C LEU A 95 7.62 -14.23 10.66
N ALA A 96 6.98 -13.23 10.05
CA ALA A 96 5.60 -12.88 10.37
C ALA A 96 4.57 -13.82 9.73
N ARG A 97 4.86 -14.40 8.55
CA ARG A 97 3.91 -15.19 7.75
C ARG A 97 3.20 -16.31 8.53
N PRO A 98 3.86 -17.15 9.36
CA PRO A 98 3.16 -18.18 10.13
C PRO A 98 2.22 -17.61 11.21
N LEU A 99 2.55 -16.46 11.78
CA LEU A 99 1.70 -15.77 12.75
C LEU A 99 0.50 -15.12 12.05
N MET A 100 0.73 -14.43 10.94
CA MET A 100 -0.29 -13.81 10.10
C MET A 100 -1.28 -14.85 9.56
N THR A 101 -0.79 -16.01 9.11
CA THR A 101 -1.64 -17.11 8.63
C THR A 101 -2.61 -17.60 9.71
N ARG A 102 -2.12 -17.80 10.93
CA ARG A 102 -2.98 -18.20 12.06
C ARG A 102 -4.03 -17.14 12.39
N LEU A 103 -3.65 -15.87 12.39
CA LEU A 103 -4.58 -14.77 12.63
C LEU A 103 -5.64 -14.71 11.52
N ALA A 104 -5.24 -14.75 10.26
CA ALA A 104 -6.14 -14.71 9.12
C ALA A 104 -7.18 -15.85 9.15
N ASN A 105 -6.72 -17.08 9.41
CA ASN A 105 -7.59 -18.26 9.55
C ASN A 105 -8.60 -18.08 10.69
N THR A 106 -8.13 -17.64 11.86
CA THR A 106 -9.00 -17.53 13.05
C THR A 106 -9.95 -16.34 12.95
N ALA A 107 -9.53 -15.25 12.33
CA ALA A 107 -10.37 -14.08 12.07
C ALA A 107 -11.38 -14.35 10.95
N GLY A 108 -11.15 -15.38 10.13
CA GLY A 108 -11.88 -15.53 8.88
C GLY A 108 -11.77 -14.28 8.03
N GLY A 109 -10.55 -13.72 7.92
CA GLY A 109 -10.22 -12.49 7.19
C GLY A 109 -8.87 -12.57 6.50
N SER A 110 -8.21 -11.42 6.33
CA SER A 110 -6.84 -11.32 5.81
C SER A 110 -5.93 -10.55 6.76
N ALA A 111 -4.76 -11.10 7.05
CA ALA A 111 -3.72 -10.41 7.80
C ALA A 111 -2.59 -10.00 6.84
N SER A 112 -2.18 -8.73 6.87
CA SER A 112 -1.22 -8.18 5.92
C SER A 112 -0.12 -7.40 6.63
N LEU A 113 1.06 -7.36 6.01
CA LEU A 113 2.21 -6.55 6.39
C LEU A 113 2.44 -5.53 5.30
N GLY A 114 2.63 -4.27 5.67
CA GLY A 114 2.93 -3.20 4.72
C GLY A 114 3.94 -2.18 5.23
N MET A 115 4.40 -1.34 4.31
CA MET A 115 5.31 -0.22 4.56
C MET A 115 4.80 1.04 3.87
N HIS A 116 5.27 2.20 4.32
CA HIS A 116 4.91 3.48 3.73
C HIS A 116 5.68 3.77 2.43
N HIS A 117 5.00 4.34 1.44
CA HIS A 117 5.61 4.90 0.23
C HIS A 117 4.82 6.09 -0.30
N GLY A 118 5.41 7.28 -0.21
CA GLY A 118 4.84 8.51 -0.76
C GLY A 118 3.61 8.97 0.02
N MET A 119 2.42 8.72 -0.53
CA MET A 119 1.12 9.07 0.08
C MET A 119 0.23 7.83 0.26
N HIS A 120 0.86 6.66 0.35
CA HIS A 120 0.20 5.37 0.43
C HIS A 120 0.96 4.42 1.36
N MET A 121 0.26 3.42 1.87
CA MET A 121 0.87 2.18 2.34
C MET A 121 0.94 1.18 1.19
N VAL A 122 1.96 0.32 1.17
CA VAL A 122 2.13 -0.75 0.18
C VAL A 122 2.19 -2.08 0.90
N TYR A 123 1.37 -3.04 0.46
CA TYR A 123 1.43 -4.40 0.99
C TYR A 123 2.67 -5.15 0.51
N LEU A 124 3.32 -5.84 1.44
CA LEU A 124 4.52 -6.64 1.23
C LEU A 124 4.27 -8.14 1.42
N GLU A 125 3.29 -8.48 2.25
CA GLU A 125 2.87 -9.85 2.49
C GLU A 125 1.39 -9.87 2.89
N THR A 126 0.64 -10.88 2.45
CA THR A 126 -0.78 -11.03 2.78
C THR A 126 -1.12 -12.51 2.97
N CYS A 127 -1.69 -12.83 4.13
CA CYS A 127 -2.21 -14.16 4.45
C CYS A 127 -3.74 -14.11 4.50
N ARG A 128 -4.41 -15.10 3.92
CA ARG A 128 -5.88 -15.16 3.84
C ARG A 128 -6.43 -16.40 4.53
N GLY A 129 -7.49 -16.22 5.31
CA GLY A 129 -8.24 -17.30 5.95
C GLY A 129 -9.57 -17.64 5.25
N HIS A 130 -9.85 -17.03 4.08
CA HIS A 130 -10.97 -17.39 3.21
C HIS A 130 -10.83 -16.80 1.79
N ASP A 131 -11.67 -17.28 0.87
CA ASP A 131 -11.75 -16.78 -0.52
C ASP A 131 -13.02 -15.99 -0.86
N ALA A 132 -13.84 -15.66 0.13
CA ALA A 132 -15.21 -15.19 -0.10
C ALA A 132 -15.42 -13.68 -0.43
N VAL A 133 -14.41 -12.85 -0.77
CA VAL A 133 -14.62 -11.39 -1.02
C VAL A 133 -14.07 -10.96 -2.37
N ALA A 134 -14.75 -10.09 -3.12
CA ALA A 134 -14.21 -9.54 -4.36
C ALA A 134 -12.99 -8.63 -4.12
N PHE A 135 -13.09 -7.71 -3.16
CA PHE A 135 -12.01 -6.82 -2.74
C PHE A 135 -10.93 -7.57 -1.95
N ARG A 136 -9.79 -7.82 -2.61
CA ARG A 136 -8.65 -8.57 -2.06
C ARG A 136 -7.33 -7.92 -2.48
N PRO A 137 -6.94 -6.80 -1.84
CA PRO A 137 -5.58 -6.30 -2.00
C PRO A 137 -4.57 -7.39 -1.62
N ASP A 138 -3.42 -7.37 -2.29
CA ASP A 138 -2.32 -8.32 -2.13
C ASP A 138 -0.98 -7.58 -2.23
N ILE A 139 0.12 -8.32 -2.20
CA ILE A 139 1.47 -7.80 -2.40
C ILE A 139 1.51 -6.80 -3.56
N GLY A 140 2.04 -5.60 -3.29
CA GLY A 140 2.12 -4.47 -4.23
C GLY A 140 0.88 -3.57 -4.28
N ALA A 141 -0.23 -3.94 -3.64
CA ALA A 141 -1.40 -3.06 -3.55
C ALA A 141 -1.09 -1.81 -2.73
N MET A 142 -1.55 -0.66 -3.22
CA MET A 142 -1.45 0.62 -2.54
C MET A 142 -2.74 0.92 -1.75
N LEU A 143 -2.58 1.33 -0.51
CA LEU A 143 -3.65 1.69 0.41
C LEU A 143 -3.55 3.17 0.73
N PRO A 144 -4.69 3.88 0.79
CA PRO A 144 -4.67 5.30 1.07
C PRO A 144 -4.43 5.55 2.57
N MET A 145 -3.79 6.67 2.89
CA MET A 145 -3.33 6.96 4.25
C MET A 145 -4.46 7.24 5.24
N LEU A 146 -5.49 7.98 4.82
CA LEU A 146 -6.54 8.48 5.72
C LEU A 146 -7.75 7.53 5.87
N GLN A 147 -8.01 6.68 4.88
CA GLN A 147 -9.14 5.75 4.89
C GLN A 147 -8.76 4.37 5.43
N SER A 148 -7.49 3.95 5.25
CA SER A 148 -7.08 2.61 5.69
C SER A 148 -6.62 2.61 7.15
N ALA A 149 -6.95 1.54 7.88
CA ALA A 149 -6.45 1.34 9.24
C ALA A 149 -4.90 1.36 9.27
N MET A 150 -4.27 0.77 8.24
CA MET A 150 -2.82 0.69 8.13
C MET A 150 -2.16 2.06 7.95
N GLY A 151 -2.73 2.92 7.09
CA GLY A 151 -2.25 4.28 6.91
C GLY A 151 -2.41 5.13 8.18
N ARG A 152 -3.56 5.03 8.85
CA ARG A 152 -3.81 5.68 10.14
C ARG A 152 -2.81 5.22 11.21
N ALA A 153 -2.56 3.92 11.31
CA ALA A 153 -1.58 3.36 12.25
C ALA A 153 -0.16 3.83 11.96
N TRP A 154 0.23 3.94 10.68
CA TRP A 154 1.52 4.51 10.31
C TRP A 154 1.62 5.98 10.73
N LEU A 155 0.62 6.80 10.37
CA LEU A 155 0.58 8.22 10.72
C LEU A 155 0.64 8.46 12.24
N ALA A 156 0.00 7.58 13.03
CA ALA A 156 -0.03 7.71 14.48
C ALA A 156 1.28 7.28 15.17
N GLN A 157 2.09 6.44 14.53
CA GLN A 157 3.40 5.99 15.04
C GLN A 157 4.58 6.79 14.48
N ALA A 158 4.45 7.37 13.29
CA ALA A 158 5.50 8.15 12.66
C ALA A 158 5.94 9.34 13.54
N GLU A 159 7.16 9.81 13.31
CA GLU A 159 7.64 11.02 13.98
C GLU A 159 6.77 12.21 13.57
N ALA A 160 6.52 13.14 14.50
CA ALA A 160 5.60 14.25 14.28
C ALA A 160 5.91 15.02 12.98
N ALA A 161 7.19 15.30 12.72
CA ALA A 161 7.61 16.00 11.50
C ALA A 161 7.29 15.22 10.21
N GLU A 162 7.45 13.89 10.20
CA GLU A 162 7.12 13.06 9.04
C GLU A 162 5.60 12.95 8.83
N ALA A 163 4.85 12.78 9.92
CA ALA A 163 3.39 12.70 9.90
C ALA A 163 2.77 14.02 9.44
N ASP A 164 3.20 15.15 10.00
CA ASP A 164 2.67 16.48 9.69
C ASP A 164 2.92 16.86 8.23
N ALA A 165 4.15 16.64 7.74
CA ALA A 165 4.49 16.88 6.34
C ALA A 165 3.60 16.06 5.38
N LEU A 166 3.31 14.81 5.73
CA LEU A 166 2.42 13.96 4.93
C LEU A 166 0.95 14.39 5.02
N LEU A 167 0.47 14.75 6.22
CA LEU A 167 -0.90 15.25 6.42
C LEU A 167 -1.12 16.56 5.64
N ASP A 168 -0.14 17.46 5.62
CA ASP A 168 -0.18 18.69 4.83
C ASP A 168 -0.19 18.41 3.34
N ALA A 169 0.64 17.46 2.87
CA ALA A 169 0.63 17.03 1.48
C ALA A 169 -0.72 16.41 1.08
N LEU A 170 -1.32 15.58 1.93
CA LEU A 170 -2.65 14.98 1.73
C LEU A 170 -3.74 16.05 1.65
N ARG A 171 -3.70 17.03 2.56
CA ARG A 171 -4.64 18.16 2.59
C ARG A 171 -4.53 19.02 1.34
N ALA A 172 -3.31 19.29 0.88
CA ALA A 172 -3.07 20.07 -0.33
C ALA A 172 -3.46 19.32 -1.62
N GLN A 173 -3.27 18.00 -1.66
CA GLN A 173 -3.58 17.19 -2.84
C GLN A 173 -5.08 17.06 -3.09
N ASP A 174 -5.87 16.80 -2.04
CA ASP A 174 -7.33 16.69 -2.14
C ASP A 174 -7.99 17.22 -0.85
N PRO A 175 -8.26 18.54 -0.79
CA PRO A 175 -8.91 19.16 0.37
C PRO A 175 -10.27 18.54 0.71
N ALA A 176 -11.02 18.09 -0.29
CA ALA A 176 -12.33 17.49 -0.09
C ALA A 176 -12.21 16.08 0.51
N ALA A 177 -11.26 15.27 0.05
CA ALA A 177 -10.96 13.99 0.69
C ALA A 177 -10.44 14.16 2.11
N TRP A 178 -9.61 15.17 2.37
CA TRP A 178 -9.19 15.51 3.73
C TRP A 178 -10.39 15.78 4.63
N GLN A 179 -11.28 16.69 4.23
CA GLN A 179 -12.48 17.03 5.02
C GLN A 179 -13.34 15.81 5.33
N ARG A 180 -13.57 14.92 4.34
CA ARG A 180 -14.35 13.69 4.55
C ARG A 180 -13.72 12.72 5.56
N ASN A 181 -12.39 12.74 5.72
CA ASN A 181 -11.66 11.76 6.52
C ASN A 181 -11.06 12.33 7.82
N ALA A 182 -11.14 13.64 8.05
CA ALA A 182 -10.52 14.29 9.20
C ALA A 182 -11.03 13.75 10.54
N ALA A 183 -12.34 13.52 10.67
CA ALA A 183 -12.93 12.94 11.88
C ALA A 183 -12.46 11.50 12.11
N GLY A 184 -12.39 10.68 11.05
CA GLY A 184 -11.89 9.31 11.13
C GLY A 184 -10.41 9.25 11.49
N TRP A 185 -9.60 10.19 10.99
CA TRP A 185 -8.20 10.33 11.39
C TRP A 185 -8.08 10.70 12.88
N GLU A 186 -8.82 11.70 13.35
CA GLU A 186 -8.75 12.14 14.74
C GLU A 186 -9.15 11.04 15.72
N GLN A 187 -10.21 10.29 15.41
CA GLN A 187 -10.59 9.11 16.20
C GLN A 187 -9.47 8.05 16.20
N ALA A 188 -8.86 7.78 15.05
CA ALA A 188 -7.79 6.78 14.97
C ALA A 188 -6.53 7.18 15.74
N ARG A 189 -6.22 8.49 15.79
CA ARG A 189 -5.14 9.06 16.60
C ARG A 189 -5.40 8.83 18.09
N GLN A 190 -6.64 9.04 18.55
CA GLN A 190 -7.05 8.78 19.92
C GLN A 190 -7.05 7.29 20.27
N ASP A 191 -7.61 6.45 19.39
CA ASP A 191 -7.60 4.99 19.55
C ASP A 191 -6.17 4.47 19.66
N TYR A 192 -5.24 5.00 18.85
CA TYR A 192 -3.84 4.63 18.91
C TYR A 192 -3.20 5.03 20.25
N ALA A 193 -3.40 6.27 20.68
CA ALA A 193 -2.84 6.75 21.95
C ALA A 193 -3.36 5.95 23.16
N GLN A 194 -4.61 5.50 23.13
CA GLN A 194 -5.24 4.76 24.23
C GLN A 194 -4.98 3.25 24.18
N HIS A 195 -4.87 2.67 22.98
CA HIS A 195 -4.93 1.22 22.80
C HIS A 195 -3.79 0.62 21.96
N GLY A 196 -2.98 1.45 21.31
CA GLY A 196 -1.86 1.02 20.46
C GLY A 196 -2.28 0.45 19.10
N TYR A 197 -3.53 0.67 18.67
CA TYR A 197 -4.02 0.25 17.35
C TYR A 197 -4.95 1.30 16.75
N CYS A 198 -5.09 1.29 15.42
CA CYS A 198 -6.08 2.08 14.69
C CYS A 198 -7.13 1.19 14.04
N LEU A 199 -8.32 1.75 13.83
CA LEU A 199 -9.43 1.09 13.16
C LEU A 199 -9.83 1.83 11.87
N ALA A 200 -10.38 1.07 10.94
CA ALA A 200 -11.14 1.59 9.81
C ALA A 200 -12.33 0.65 9.57
N GLU A 201 -13.54 1.16 9.73
CA GLU A 201 -14.79 0.40 9.74
C GLU A 201 -15.62 0.79 8.52
N GLY A 202 -15.28 0.21 7.38
CA GLY A 202 -15.92 0.54 6.10
C GLY A 202 -15.37 1.82 5.44
N ASP A 203 -14.42 2.53 6.05
CA ASP A 203 -13.88 3.80 5.55
C ASP A 203 -13.19 3.69 4.18
N TRP A 204 -12.45 2.59 3.94
CA TRP A 204 -11.77 2.36 2.66
C TRP A 204 -12.61 1.52 1.69
N HIS A 205 -13.24 0.47 2.21
CA HIS A 205 -14.16 -0.37 1.46
C HIS A 205 -15.29 -0.78 2.40
N THR A 206 -16.53 -0.46 2.04
CA THR A 206 -17.72 -0.58 2.91
C THR A 206 -17.91 -1.97 3.51
N ASP A 207 -17.57 -3.02 2.75
CA ASP A 207 -17.75 -4.41 3.19
C ASP A 207 -16.61 -4.98 4.04
N VAL A 208 -15.61 -4.16 4.41
CA VAL A 208 -14.43 -4.60 5.15
C VAL A 208 -14.17 -3.65 6.32
N HIS A 209 -14.08 -4.21 7.53
CA HIS A 209 -13.50 -3.48 8.65
C HIS A 209 -12.10 -4.01 8.93
N ALA A 210 -11.21 -3.13 9.35
CA ALA A 210 -9.83 -3.46 9.60
C ALA A 210 -9.32 -2.85 10.91
N VAL A 211 -8.41 -3.58 11.54
CA VAL A 211 -7.56 -3.06 12.62
C VAL A 211 -6.11 -3.10 12.16
N ALA A 212 -5.32 -2.12 12.57
CA ALA A 212 -3.89 -2.07 12.28
C ALA A 212 -3.06 -1.72 13.52
N VAL A 213 -1.88 -2.31 13.58
CA VAL A 213 -0.89 -2.14 14.65
C VAL A 213 0.46 -1.87 13.96
N PRO A 214 1.09 -0.70 14.21
CA PRO A 214 2.42 -0.43 13.73
C PRO A 214 3.47 -1.14 14.60
N MET A 215 4.62 -1.47 14.03
CA MET A 215 5.80 -1.86 14.81
C MET A 215 6.37 -0.62 15.50
N ARG A 216 6.86 -0.81 16.73
CA ARG A 216 7.48 0.24 17.54
C ARG A 216 8.87 0.58 17.03
N ARG A 217 9.63 -0.43 16.61
CA ARG A 217 10.99 -0.27 16.10
C ARG A 217 10.98 -0.16 14.57
N ARG A 218 11.79 0.76 14.05
CA ARG A 218 12.14 0.80 12.64
C ARG A 218 13.09 -0.34 12.29
N VAL A 219 12.85 -0.98 11.15
CA VAL A 219 13.75 -1.98 10.56
C VAL A 219 14.27 -1.38 9.26
N ASP A 220 15.58 -1.27 9.13
CA ASP A 220 16.25 -0.59 8.00
C ASP A 220 15.71 0.84 7.75
N GLY A 221 15.43 1.58 8.83
CA GLY A 221 14.88 2.93 8.78
C GLY A 221 13.39 3.03 8.45
N GLN A 222 12.71 1.90 8.22
CA GLN A 222 11.30 1.84 7.83
C GLN A 222 10.39 1.42 9.00
N VAL A 223 9.23 2.07 9.10
CA VAL A 223 8.14 1.64 9.98
C VAL A 223 7.27 0.63 9.22
N PHE A 224 7.19 -0.57 9.75
CA PHE A 224 6.31 -1.62 9.25
C PHE A 224 4.99 -1.62 10.01
N VAL A 225 3.91 -1.91 9.32
CA VAL A 225 2.57 -1.94 9.91
C VAL A 225 1.89 -3.25 9.56
N PHE A 226 1.27 -3.87 10.55
CA PHE A 226 0.42 -5.03 10.35
C PHE A 226 -1.04 -4.61 10.39
N ASN A 227 -1.88 -5.22 9.56
CA ASN A 227 -3.32 -5.10 9.69
C ASN A 227 -4.01 -6.44 9.63
N CYS A 228 -5.27 -6.46 10.08
CA CYS A 228 -6.20 -7.55 9.84
C CYS A 228 -7.52 -6.96 9.34
N GLY A 229 -7.84 -7.23 8.08
CA GLY A 229 -9.13 -6.90 7.46
C GLY A 229 -10.08 -8.08 7.56
N VAL A 230 -11.32 -7.83 7.97
CA VAL A 230 -12.36 -8.85 8.13
C VAL A 230 -13.60 -8.43 7.34
N PRO A 231 -14.21 -9.33 6.54
CA PRO A 231 -15.43 -9.01 5.83
C PRO A 231 -16.57 -8.76 6.82
N LEU A 232 -17.39 -7.74 6.56
CA LEU A 232 -18.50 -7.35 7.44
C LEU A 232 -19.42 -8.51 7.79
N ARG A 233 -19.76 -9.36 6.81
CA ARG A 233 -20.59 -10.58 7.01
C ARG A 233 -20.00 -11.62 7.98
N ARG A 234 -18.72 -11.52 8.33
CA ARG A 234 -18.04 -12.40 9.30
C ARG A 234 -17.78 -11.74 10.65
N LEU A 235 -18.03 -10.43 10.76
CA LEU A 235 -17.94 -9.71 12.03
C LEU A 235 -19.25 -9.88 12.80
N ARG A 236 -19.16 -10.23 14.09
CA ARG A 236 -20.29 -10.19 15.02
C ARG A 236 -20.04 -9.09 16.06
N GLY A 237 -20.93 -8.11 16.15
CA GLY A 237 -20.88 -7.07 17.17
C GLY A 237 -19.50 -6.40 17.31
N ARG A 238 -18.90 -6.45 18.50
CA ARG A 238 -17.60 -5.84 18.83
C ARG A 238 -16.38 -6.74 18.57
N ASP A 239 -16.52 -7.78 17.75
CA ASP A 239 -15.46 -8.76 17.45
C ASP A 239 -14.12 -8.11 17.05
N LEU A 240 -14.15 -7.03 16.27
CA LEU A 240 -12.93 -6.36 15.80
C LEU A 240 -12.09 -5.82 16.97
N ARG A 241 -12.72 -5.09 17.90
CA ARG A 241 -12.06 -4.50 19.08
C ARG A 241 -11.74 -5.53 20.16
N GLN A 242 -12.66 -6.47 20.43
CA GLN A 242 -12.53 -7.38 21.58
C GLN A 242 -11.74 -8.66 21.27
N ARG A 243 -11.67 -9.08 20.00
CA ARG A 243 -11.03 -10.35 19.63
C ARG A 243 -9.90 -10.18 18.62
N ILE A 244 -10.07 -9.35 17.60
CA ILE A 244 -9.08 -9.25 16.53
C ILE A 244 -7.93 -8.30 16.91
N ALA A 245 -8.24 -7.13 17.46
CA ALA A 245 -7.23 -6.15 17.88
C ALA A 245 -6.22 -6.70 18.91
N PRO A 246 -6.64 -7.37 20.01
CA PRO A 246 -5.69 -7.92 20.98
C PRO A 246 -4.79 -9.02 20.40
N ARG A 247 -5.33 -9.82 19.46
CA ARG A 247 -4.55 -10.85 18.77
C ARG A 247 -3.55 -10.24 17.80
N LEU A 248 -3.90 -9.15 17.12
CA LEU A 248 -2.98 -8.44 16.26
C LEU A 248 -1.86 -7.77 17.06
N LEU A 249 -2.18 -7.12 18.20
CA LEU A 249 -1.17 -6.59 19.12
C LEU A 249 -0.20 -7.68 19.58
N SER A 250 -0.73 -8.84 20.01
CA SER A 250 0.08 -9.98 20.43
C SER A 250 0.96 -10.53 19.29
N LEU A 251 0.43 -10.55 18.07
CA LEU A 251 1.18 -10.94 16.87
C LEU A 251 2.38 -10.00 16.65
N VAL A 252 2.15 -8.68 16.65
CA VAL A 252 3.21 -7.69 16.42
C VAL A 252 4.28 -7.78 17.50
N ALA A 253 3.89 -7.82 18.77
CA ALA A 253 4.83 -7.95 19.88
C ALA A 253 5.66 -9.25 19.80
N ARG A 254 5.08 -10.34 19.29
CA ARG A 254 5.81 -11.60 19.09
C ARG A 254 6.77 -11.52 17.91
N VAL A 255 6.39 -10.86 16.83
CA VAL A 255 7.28 -10.62 15.68
C VAL A 255 8.48 -9.76 16.09
N GLU A 256 8.25 -8.68 16.84
CA GLU A 256 9.33 -7.82 17.37
C GLU A 256 10.33 -8.62 18.21
N LYS A 257 9.85 -9.43 19.17
CA LYS A 257 10.72 -10.30 19.98
C LYS A 257 11.50 -11.34 19.16
N LEU A 258 10.94 -11.85 18.07
CA LEU A 258 11.63 -12.81 17.21
C LEU A 258 12.73 -12.11 16.40
N LEU A 259 12.48 -10.88 15.96
CA LEU A 259 13.46 -10.08 15.24
C LEU A 259 14.66 -9.71 16.14
N GLU A 260 14.41 -9.28 17.38
CA GLU A 260 15.47 -8.96 18.36
C GLU A 260 16.41 -10.15 18.61
N ARG A 261 15.87 -11.37 18.66
CA ARG A 261 16.68 -12.59 18.86
C ARG A 261 17.55 -12.94 17.65
N GLN A 262 17.17 -12.50 16.45
CA GLN A 262 17.98 -12.69 15.25
C GLN A 262 19.04 -11.61 15.08
N ASP A 263 18.77 -10.38 15.53
CA ASP A 263 19.74 -9.29 15.49
C ASP A 263 20.86 -9.45 16.54
N GLY A 264 20.56 -10.14 17.66
CA GLY A 264 21.50 -10.40 18.74
C GLY A 264 22.29 -11.71 18.63
N ALA A 265 22.13 -12.46 17.54
CA ALA A 265 22.81 -13.74 17.26
C ALA A 265 23.73 -13.60 16.04
#